data_AF-A0A0M8VYB5-F1
#
_entry.id   AF-A0A0M8VYB5-F1
#
_cell.length_a   1.000
_cell.length_b   1.000
_cell.length_c   1.000
_cell.angle_alpha   90.00
_cell.angle_beta   90.00
_cell.angle_gamma   90.00
#
_symmetry.space_group_name_H-M   'P 1'
#
loop_
_entity.id
_entity.type
_entity.pdbx_description
1 polymer ?
#
loop_
_entity_poly.entity_id
_entity_poly.type
_entity_poly.pdbx_seq_one_letter_code
_entity_poly.pdbx_strand_id
1 'polypeptide(L)' 'MLRDELALPVTVEDLGRALDSVDSWDSVHLLTLCTLLERETGRPLSLADVLEAPSLEAVYRLAVVS' A
#
# COMPACT_ATOMS: atom_id res chain seq x y z
N MET A 1 -8.31 -8.89 -5.59
CA MET A 1 -7.43 -9.16 -4.44
C MET A 1 -7.14 -7.90 -3.65
N LEU A 2 -6.35 -6.92 -4.13
CA LEU A 2 -6.10 -5.71 -3.30
C LEU A 2 -7.36 -4.87 -2.99
N ARG A 3 -8.23 -4.66 -4.00
CA ARG A 3 -9.50 -3.92 -3.83
C ARG A 3 -10.46 -4.60 -2.85
N ASP A 4 -10.52 -5.93 -2.90
CA ASP A 4 -11.45 -6.73 -2.10
C ASP A 4 -11.03 -6.77 -0.64
N GLU A 5 -9.71 -6.80 -0.38
CA GLU A 5 -9.14 -6.84 0.98
C GLU A 5 -9.08 -5.46 1.64
N LEU A 6 -8.85 -4.40 0.87
CA LEU A 6 -8.86 -3.03 1.39
C LEU A 6 -10.26 -2.42 1.49
N ALA A 7 -11.29 -3.06 0.92
CA ALA A 7 -12.64 -2.50 0.78
C ALA A 7 -12.67 -1.09 0.15
N LEU A 8 -11.60 -0.71 -0.55
CA LEU A 8 -11.44 0.58 -1.20
C LEU A 8 -11.52 0.41 -2.72
N PRO A 9 -12.16 1.36 -3.43
CA PRO A 9 -12.22 1.38 -4.89
C PRO A 9 -10.88 1.83 -5.50
N VAL A 10 -9.75 1.23 -5.09
CA VAL A 10 -8.42 1.60 -5.56
C VAL A 10 -8.24 1.12 -7.00
N THR A 11 -8.10 2.05 -7.93
CA THR A 11 -7.89 1.75 -9.35
C THR A 11 -6.41 1.75 -9.74
N VAL A 12 -6.08 1.30 -10.97
CA VAL A 12 -4.69 1.32 -11.45
C VAL A 12 -4.22 2.77 -11.57
N GLU A 13 -5.15 3.67 -11.89
CA GLU A 13 -4.98 5.11 -11.98
C GLU A 13 -4.63 5.76 -10.63
N ASP A 14 -4.99 5.11 -9.51
CA ASP A 14 -4.67 5.58 -8.16
C ASP A 14 -3.25 5.18 -7.71
N LEU A 15 -2.56 4.29 -8.43
CA LEU A 15 -1.22 3.81 -8.06
C LEU A 15 -0.19 4.94 -8.02
N GLY A 16 -0.30 5.90 -8.94
CA GLY A 16 0.57 7.06 -9.03
C GLY A 16 0.11 8.25 -8.19
N ARG A 17 -1.05 8.16 -7.53
CA ARG A 17 -1.57 9.23 -6.68
C ARG A 17 -0.91 9.22 -5.31
N ALA A 18 -0.92 10.39 -4.68
CA ALA A 18 -0.53 10.50 -3.28
C ALA A 18 -1.51 9.69 -2.41
N LEU A 19 -1.00 8.98 -1.41
CA LEU A 19 -1.82 8.20 -0.48
C LEU A 19 -2.95 9.04 0.13
N ASP A 20 -2.62 10.27 0.54
CA ASP A 20 -3.57 11.23 1.12
C ASP A 20 -4.62 11.76 0.12
N SER A 21 -4.45 11.50 -1.18
CA SER A 21 -5.41 11.87 -2.22
C SER A 21 -6.31 10.71 -2.66
N VAL A 22 -6.10 9.51 -2.10
CA VAL A 22 -6.99 8.37 -2.30
C VAL A 22 -8.19 8.54 -1.37
N ASP A 23 -9.38 8.64 -1.94
CA ASP A 23 -10.61 8.80 -1.17
C ASP A 23 -10.77 7.66 -0.15
N SER A 24 -11.11 8.02 1.08
CA SER A 24 -11.30 7.08 2.21
C SER A 24 -10.02 6.38 2.69
N TRP A 25 -8.83 6.84 2.28
CA TRP A 25 -7.56 6.34 2.80
C TRP A 25 -7.35 6.72 4.27
N ASP A 26 -6.89 5.76 5.07
CA ASP A 26 -6.50 5.99 6.47
C ASP A 26 -5.35 5.06 6.89
N SER A 27 -4.90 5.22 8.14
CA SER A 27 -3.81 4.41 8.71
C SER A 27 -4.13 2.91 8.81
N VAL A 28 -5.41 2.53 8.92
CA VAL A 28 -5.83 1.12 8.96
C VAL A 28 -5.65 0.48 7.57
N HIS A 29 -6.00 1.21 6.51
CA HIS A 29 -5.77 0.74 5.13
C HIS A 29 -4.27 0.61 4.84
N LEU A 30 -3.44 1.52 5.33
CA LEU A 30 -1.98 1.42 5.21
C LEU A 30 -1.43 0.16 5.90
N LEU A 31 -1.84 -0.10 7.15
CA LEU A 31 -1.40 -1.29 7.90
C LEU A 31 -1.91 -2.59 7.27
N THR A 32 -3.14 -2.58 6.74
CA THR A 32 -3.71 -3.71 6.01
C THR A 32 -2.92 -3.98 4.73
N LEU A 33 -2.59 -2.94 3.96
CA LEU A 33 -1.75 -3.04 2.77
C LEU A 33 -0.37 -3.63 3.11
N CYS A 34 0.29 -3.15 4.16
CA CYS A 34 1.57 -3.71 4.61
C CYS A 34 1.43 -5.20 4.93
N THR A 35 0.42 -5.56 5.74
CA THR A 35 0.20 -6.96 6.15
C THR A 35 -0.04 -7.87 4.94
N LEU A 36 -0.79 -7.42 3.94
CA LEU A 36 -1.02 -8.17 2.70
C LEU A 36 0.27 -8.34 1.90
N LEU A 37 1.04 -7.27 1.72
CA LEU A 37 2.29 -7.31 0.97
C LEU A 37 3.32 -8.21 1.66
N GLU A 38 3.44 -8.16 2.99
CA GLU A 38 4.33 -9.05 3.74
C GLU A 38 3.93 -10.52 3.61
N ARG A 39 2.62 -10.81 3.63
CA ARG A 39 2.09 -12.17 3.45
C ARG A 39 2.35 -12.71 2.03
N GLU A 40 2.16 -11.88 1.01
CA GLU A 40 2.34 -12.27 -0.39
C GLU A 40 3.82 -12.40 -0.77
N THR A 41 4.68 -11.52 -0.26
CA THR A 41 6.12 -11.53 -0.55
C THR A 41 6.92 -12.45 0.39
N GLY A 42 6.35 -12.79 1.54
CA GLY A 42 7.02 -13.54 2.61
C GLY A 42 8.14 -12.76 3.30
N ARG A 43 8.18 -11.44 3.15
CA ARG A 43 9.23 -10.55 3.70
C ARG A 43 8.60 -9.43 4.51
N PRO A 44 9.21 -9.04 5.64
CA PRO A 44 8.73 -7.90 6.42
C PRO A 44 8.97 -6.59 5.66
N LEU A 45 8.07 -5.63 5.84
CA LEU A 45 8.15 -4.27 5.29
C LEU A 45 8.56 -3.29 6.39
N SER A 46 9.47 -2.37 6.06
CA SER A 46 9.79 -1.25 6.95
C SER A 46 8.62 -0.27 7.00
N LEU A 47 7.93 -0.20 8.14
CA LEU A 47 6.84 0.77 8.32
C LEU A 47 7.35 2.21 8.17
N ALA A 48 8.60 2.49 8.55
CA ALA A 48 9.21 3.81 8.36
C ALA A 48 9.30 4.16 6.87
N ASP A 49 9.81 3.25 6.05
CA ASP A 49 9.97 3.47 4.60
C ASP A 49 8.61 3.60 3.91
N VAL A 50 7.61 2.85 4.39
CA VAL A 50 6.23 2.94 3.91
C VAL A 50 5.60 4.30 4.23
N LEU A 51 5.84 4.85 5.43
CA LEU A 51 5.34 6.18 5.80
C LEU A 51 6.00 7.32 5.00
N GLU A 52 7.22 7.10 4.50
CA GLU A 52 7.92 8.04 3.61
C GLU A 52 7.54 7.86 2.13
N ALA A 53 6.81 6.79 1.78
CA ALA A 53 6.45 6.49 0.41
C ALA A 53 5.37 7.47 -0.11
N PRO A 54 5.60 8.15 -1.25
CA PRO A 54 4.69 9.17 -1.73
C PRO A 54 3.44 8.61 -2.42
N SER A 55 3.36 7.30 -2.68
CA SER A 55 2.26 6.68 -3.43
C SER A 55 2.16 5.18 -3.17
N LEU A 56 1.02 4.58 -3.56
CA LEU A 56 0.81 3.13 -3.53
C LEU A 56 1.85 2.38 -4.37
N GLU A 57 2.25 2.92 -5.52
CA GLU A 57 3.30 2.33 -6.35
C GLU A 57 4.66 2.31 -5.64
N ALA A 58 4.99 3.36 -4.88
CA ALA A 58 6.23 3.40 -4.12
C ALA A 58 6.23 2.35 -3.00
N VAL A 59 5.10 2.18 -2.30
CA VAL A 59 4.91 1.11 -1.30
C VAL A 59 5.05 -0.27 -1.93
N TYR A 60 4.42 -0.49 -3.09
CA TYR A 60 4.55 -1.76 -3.82
C TYR A 60 6.00 -2.05 -4.22
N ARG A 61 6.74 -1.04 -4.70
CA ARG A 61 8.16 -1.17 -5.05
C ARG A 61 9.03 -1.57 -3.86
N LEU A 62 8.79 -0.99 -2.67
CA LEU A 62 9.49 -1.38 -1.45
C LEU A 62 9.29 -2.87 -1.13
N ALA A 63 8.08 -3.40 -1.38
CA ALA A 63 7.75 -4.80 -1.11
C ALA A 63 8.42 -5.79 -2.08
N VAL A 64 8.54 -5.43 -3.36
CA VAL A 64 9.05 -6.37 -4.40
C VAL A 64 10.56 -6.25 -4.67
N VAL A 65 11.19 -5.14 -4.28
CA VAL A 65 12.65 -4.92 -4.47
C VAL A 65 13.47 -5.40 -3.27
N SER A 66 12.86 -5.49 -2.08
CA SER A 66 13.49 -6.03 -0.85
C SER A 66 13.61 -7.53 -0.88
#